data_AF-A0A0A2BIS1-F1
#
_entry.id   AF-A0A0A2BIS1-F1
#
_cell.length_a   1.000
_cell.length_b   1.000
_cell.length_c   1.000
_cell.angle_alpha   90.00
_cell.angle_beta   90.00
_cell.angle_gamma   90.00
#
_symmetry.space_group_name_H-M   'P 1'
#
loop_
_entity.id
_entity.type
_entity.pdbx_description
1 polymer ?
#
loop_
_entity_poly.entity_id
_entity_poly.type
_entity_poly.pdbx_seq_one_letter_code
_entity_poly.pdbx_strand_id
1 'polypeptide(L)'
;MNEFNLYALVAPAGQLTGNGQLRETVSERRNRKGADVPFWYLSPELVAKYKISESSSEAVVAEDPTAIDWLRLRFGGEIKPLNMEKSELLQNAMELPPAAEIRDISMLN
;
A
#
# COMPACT_ATOMS: atom_id res chain seq x y z
N MET A 1 9.01 -21.14 15.20
CA MET A 1 8.01 -20.07 15.03
C MET A 1 8.37 -19.37 13.74
N ASN A 2 7.46 -19.26 12.76
CA ASN A 2 7.72 -18.40 11.60
C ASN A 2 7.55 -16.96 12.08
N GLU A 3 8.64 -16.20 12.15
CA GLU A 3 8.58 -14.76 12.38
C GLU A 3 8.15 -14.08 11.08
N PHE A 4 7.03 -13.36 11.13
CA PHE A 4 6.57 -12.54 10.01
C PHE A 4 7.25 -11.18 10.11
N ASN A 5 8.03 -10.83 9.08
CA ASN A 5 8.83 -9.60 9.08
C ASN A 5 8.13 -8.42 8.39
N LEU A 6 6.94 -8.67 7.82
CA LEU A 6 6.18 -7.70 7.05
C LEU A 6 4.69 -7.81 7.38
N TYR A 7 4.01 -6.68 7.26
CA TYR A 7 2.58 -6.56 7.50
C TYR A 7 1.95 -5.85 6.30
N ALA A 8 0.89 -6.41 5.75
CA ALA A 8 0.08 -5.79 4.71
C ALA A 8 -1.20 -5.25 5.29
N LEU A 9 -1.55 -4.02 4.94
CA LEU A 9 -2.92 -3.52 5.00
C LEU A 9 -3.56 -3.75 3.65
N VAL A 10 -4.59 -4.60 3.61
CA VAL A 10 -5.33 -4.96 2.41
C VAL A 10 -6.69 -4.27 2.42
N ALA A 11 -7.08 -3.70 1.28
CA ALA A 11 -8.40 -3.11 1.10
C ALA A 11 -8.91 -3.34 -0.34
N PRO A 12 -10.22 -3.17 -0.60
CA PRO A 12 -10.72 -3.05 -1.97
C PRO A 12 -9.96 -2.01 -2.79
N ALA A 13 -9.73 -2.30 -4.07
CA ALA A 13 -9.04 -1.37 -4.96
C ALA A 13 -9.71 0.02 -5.00
N GLY A 14 -8.91 1.08 -4.87
CA GLY A 14 -9.35 2.46 -4.80
C GLY A 14 -9.62 2.97 -3.38
N GLN A 15 -9.68 2.12 -2.36
CA GLN A 15 -9.89 2.56 -0.98
C GLN A 15 -8.65 3.21 -0.36
N LEU A 16 -7.45 2.65 -0.60
CA LEU A 16 -6.19 3.22 -0.11
C LEU A 16 -5.72 4.39 -0.99
N THR A 17 -5.96 4.32 -2.29
CA THR A 17 -5.42 5.25 -3.28
C THR A 17 -6.38 6.35 -3.72
N GLY A 18 -7.69 6.15 -3.53
CA GLY A 18 -8.72 6.98 -4.16
C GLY A 18 -8.72 8.46 -3.78
N ASN A 19 -8.16 8.83 -2.63
CA ASN A 19 -8.03 10.23 -2.20
C ASN A 19 -6.61 10.79 -2.31
N GLY A 20 -5.65 10.01 -2.82
CA GLY A 20 -4.25 10.42 -3.00
C GLY A 20 -3.42 10.52 -1.72
N GLN A 21 -4.03 10.41 -0.53
CA GLN A 21 -3.33 10.59 0.75
C GLN A 21 -2.25 9.54 0.99
N LEU A 22 -2.47 8.30 0.54
CA LEU A 22 -1.44 7.26 0.60
C LEU A 22 -0.25 7.63 -0.29
N ARG A 23 -0.51 8.13 -1.51
CA ARG A 23 0.54 8.58 -2.42
C ARG A 23 1.38 9.70 -1.82
N GLU A 24 0.73 10.70 -1.24
CA GLU A 24 1.41 11.79 -0.53
C GLU A 24 2.26 11.25 0.62
N THR A 25 1.68 10.40 1.47
CA THR A 25 2.38 9.79 2.61
C THR A 25 3.64 9.03 2.18
N VAL A 26 3.54 8.20 1.13
CA VAL A 26 4.68 7.43 0.61
C VAL A 26 5.72 8.38 -0.02
N SER A 27 5.29 9.38 -0.76
CA SER A 27 6.17 10.37 -1.40
C SER A 27 6.96 11.20 -0.37
N GLU A 28 6.28 11.76 0.63
CA GLU A 28 6.92 12.55 1.70
C GLU A 28 7.96 11.73 2.47
N ARG A 29 7.61 10.48 2.80
CA ARG A 29 8.55 9.59 3.50
C ARG A 29 9.76 9.29 2.63
N ARG A 30 9.58 8.97 1.35
CA ARG A 30 10.69 8.68 0.42
C ARG A 30 11.59 9.90 0.20
N ASN A 31 11.01 11.09 0.11
CA ASN A 31 11.78 12.33 0.05
C ASN A 31 12.60 12.58 1.32
N ARG A 32 12.06 12.25 2.50
CA ARG A 32 12.76 12.46 3.78
C ARG A 32 13.82 11.42 4.13
N LYS A 33 13.59 10.15 3.80
CA LYS A 33 14.42 9.01 4.23
C LYS A 33 15.15 8.31 3.07
N GLY A 34 14.94 8.75 1.83
CA GLY A 34 15.45 8.08 0.64
C GLY A 34 14.60 6.88 0.22
N ALA A 35 15.13 6.06 -0.70
CA ALA A 35 14.40 4.94 -1.29
C ALA A 35 14.14 3.77 -0.32
N ASP A 36 14.84 3.70 0.84
CA ASP A 36 14.70 2.63 1.84
C ASP A 36 13.54 2.89 2.83
N VAL A 37 12.46 3.49 2.34
CA VAL A 37 11.25 3.68 3.16
C VAL A 37 10.46 2.38 3.16
N PRO A 38 10.06 1.85 4.33
CA PRO A 38 9.37 0.58 4.42
C PRO A 38 7.88 0.73 4.14
N PHE A 39 7.52 1.38 3.04
CA PHE A 39 6.15 1.41 2.51
C PHE A 39 6.17 1.06 1.03
N TRP A 40 5.56 -0.08 0.73
CA TRP A 40 5.43 -0.61 -0.62
C TRP A 40 3.97 -0.74 -0.96
N TYR A 41 3.55 -0.03 -1.99
CA TYR A 41 2.21 -0.16 -2.52
C TYR A 41 2.15 -1.35 -3.48
N LEU A 42 1.14 -2.19 -3.32
CA LEU A 42 0.85 -3.31 -4.18
C LEU A 42 -0.44 -3.03 -4.93
N SER A 43 -0.32 -2.90 -6.26
CA SER A 43 -1.46 -2.88 -7.16
C SER A 43 -2.22 -4.21 -7.07
N PRO A 44 -3.47 -4.27 -7.56
CA PRO A 44 -4.23 -5.53 -7.58
C PRO A 44 -3.52 -6.67 -8.31
N GLU A 45 -2.74 -6.34 -9.34
CA GLU A 45 -1.90 -7.31 -10.05
C GLU A 45 -0.81 -7.91 -9.15
N LEU A 46 -0.15 -7.08 -8.34
CA LEU A 46 0.86 -7.55 -7.38
C LEU A 46 0.23 -8.31 -6.21
N VAL A 47 -0.93 -7.87 -5.71
CA VAL A 47 -1.69 -8.60 -4.68
C VAL A 47 -2.05 -10.00 -5.16
N ALA A 48 -2.51 -10.14 -6.41
CA ALA A 48 -2.80 -11.41 -7.03
C ALA A 48 -1.53 -12.25 -7.28
N LYS A 49 -0.46 -11.65 -7.83
CA LYS A 49 0.84 -12.29 -8.08
C LYS A 49 1.38 -12.94 -6.81
N TYR A 50 1.29 -12.23 -5.69
CA TYR A 50 1.79 -12.68 -4.39
C TYR A 50 0.78 -13.45 -3.55
N LYS A 51 -0.45 -13.67 -4.06
CA LYS A 51 -1.53 -14.40 -3.38
C LYS A 51 -1.83 -13.87 -1.98
N ILE A 52 -1.77 -12.54 -1.81
CA ILE A 52 -2.00 -11.86 -0.53
C ILE A 52 -3.51 -11.78 -0.21
N SER A 53 -4.31 -11.54 -1.25
CA SER A 53 -5.77 -11.44 -1.19
C SER A 53 -6.38 -11.62 -2.57
N GLU A 54 -7.68 -11.37 -2.68
CA GLU A 54 -8.44 -11.32 -3.94
C GLU A 54 -7.82 -10.33 -4.94
N SER A 55 -7.93 -10.64 -6.24
CA SER A 55 -7.39 -9.81 -7.34
C SER A 55 -8.08 -8.45 -7.50
N SER A 56 -9.16 -8.19 -6.76
CA SER A 56 -9.86 -6.90 -6.70
C SER A 56 -9.41 -6.04 -5.51
N SER A 57 -8.38 -6.46 -4.77
CA SER A 57 -7.83 -5.74 -3.63
C SER A 57 -6.53 -5.02 -4.00
N GLU A 58 -6.25 -3.92 -3.31
CA GLU A 58 -4.93 -3.30 -3.26
C GLU A 58 -4.34 -3.48 -1.85
N ALA A 59 -3.03 -3.27 -1.71
CA ALA A 59 -2.39 -3.34 -0.40
C ALA A 59 -1.25 -2.33 -0.23
N VAL A 60 -0.94 -2.03 1.02
CA VAL A 60 0.32 -1.37 1.41
C VAL A 60 1.03 -2.24 2.43
N VAL A 61 2.33 -2.49 2.20
CA VAL A 61 3.17 -3.32 3.05
C VAL A 61 4.15 -2.44 3.82
N ALA A 62 4.37 -2.77 5.10
CA ALA A 62 5.42 -2.17 5.92
C ALA A 62 6.04 -3.19 6.88
N GLU A 63 7.25 -2.88 7.33
CA GLU A 63 7.99 -3.65 8.35
C GLU A 63 7.47 -3.38 9.77
N ASP A 64 7.07 -2.13 10.03
CA ASP A 64 6.60 -1.69 11.35
C ASP A 64 5.08 -1.94 11.49
N PRO A 65 4.65 -2.81 12.43
CA PRO A 65 3.23 -3.05 12.67
C PRO A 65 2.51 -1.77 13.13
N THR A 66 3.18 -0.88 13.86
CA THR A 66 2.61 0.40 14.32
C THR A 66 2.21 1.29 13.15
N ALA A 67 3.04 1.29 12.10
CA ALA A 67 2.75 2.02 10.88
C ALA A 67 1.54 1.46 10.13
N ILE A 68 1.39 0.14 10.08
CA ILE A 68 0.23 -0.51 9.46
C ILE A 68 -1.04 -0.25 10.27
N ASP A 69 -0.99 -0.29 11.59
CA ASP A 69 -2.12 0.07 12.45
C ASP A 69 -2.57 1.52 12.21
N TRP A 70 -1.61 2.45 12.11
CA TRP A 70 -1.91 3.85 11.75
C TRP A 70 -2.60 3.98 10.40
N LEU A 71 -2.15 3.23 9.39
CA LEU A 71 -2.77 3.22 8.07
C LEU A 71 -4.17 2.60 8.13
N ARG A 72 -4.38 1.53 8.90
CA ARG A 72 -5.68 0.91 9.09
C ARG A 72 -6.68 1.87 9.72
N LEU A 73 -6.26 2.66 10.73
CA LEU A 73 -7.12 3.67 11.35
C LEU A 73 -7.53 4.76 10.34
N ARG A 74 -6.63 5.12 9.41
CA ARG A 74 -6.87 6.16 8.40
C ARG A 74 -7.73 5.70 7.23
N PHE A 75 -7.45 4.51 6.71
CA PHE A 75 -8.03 4.03 5.46
C PHE A 75 -9.01 2.87 5.64
N GLY A 76 -9.09 2.27 6.83
CA GLY A 76 -9.78 1.00 7.05
C GLY A 76 -8.98 -0.18 6.49
N GLY A 77 -9.68 -1.30 6.25
CA GLY A 77 -9.08 -2.51 5.68
C GLY A 77 -8.68 -3.57 6.72
N GLU A 78 -8.07 -4.63 6.24
CA GLU A 78 -7.64 -5.80 7.01
C GLU A 78 -6.11 -5.90 7.05
N ILE A 79 -5.56 -6.18 8.24
CA ILE A 79 -4.12 -6.40 8.41
C ILE A 79 -3.84 -7.89 8.23
N LYS A 80 -2.87 -8.21 7.37
CA LYS A 80 -2.35 -9.56 7.17
C LYS A 80 -0.85 -9.61 7.43
N PRO A 81 -0.36 -10.53 8.28
CA PRO A 81 1.07 -10.80 8.36
C PRO A 81 1.54 -11.45 7.06
N LEU A 82 2.70 -11.05 6.56
CA LEU A 82 3.29 -11.55 5.33
C LEU A 82 4.64 -12.20 5.59
N ASN A 83 4.83 -13.38 4.99
CA ASN A 83 6.12 -14.03 4.91
C ASN A 83 6.65 -13.88 3.48
N MET A 84 7.31 -12.76 3.23
CA MET A 84 7.86 -12.39 1.93
C MET A 84 9.23 -11.73 2.11
N GLU A 85 10.11 -11.90 1.13
CA GLU A 85 11.40 -11.23 1.13
C GLU A 85 11.26 -9.76 0.73
N LYS A 86 11.90 -8.86 1.49
CA LYS A 86 11.95 -7.42 1.18
C LYS A 86 12.49 -7.14 -0.23
N SER A 87 13.43 -7.95 -0.69
CA SER A 87 14.02 -7.86 -2.03
C SER A 87 12.96 -7.91 -3.14
N GLU A 88 11.89 -8.68 -2.97
CA GLU A 88 10.78 -8.74 -3.94
C GLU A 88 10.05 -7.40 -4.03
N LEU A 89 9.79 -6.77 -2.88
CA LEU A 89 9.12 -5.48 -2.80
C LEU A 89 9.98 -4.34 -3.36
N LEU A 90 11.29 -4.38 -3.09
CA LEU A 90 12.24 -3.41 -3.64
C LEU A 90 12.36 -3.52 -5.16
N GLN A 91 12.13 -4.70 -5.76
CA GLN A 91 12.19 -4.86 -7.21
C GLN A 91 10.86 -4.55 -7.91
N ASN A 92 9.72 -4.86 -7.28
CA ASN A 92 8.42 -4.86 -7.96
C ASN A 92 7.45 -3.79 -7.44
N ALA A 93 7.70 -3.18 -6.28
CA ALA A 93 6.74 -2.31 -5.59
C ALA A 93 7.34 -0.94 -5.19
N MET A 94 8.33 -0.47 -5.97
CA MET A 94 8.96 0.83 -5.75
C MET A 94 8.26 2.00 -6.43
N GLU A 95 7.20 1.75 -7.18
CA GLU A 95 6.36 2.82 -7.71
C GLU A 95 5.61 3.53 -6.57
N LEU A 96 5.21 4.78 -6.82
CA LEU A 96 4.31 5.48 -5.91
C LEU A 96 2.89 4.94 -6.11
N PRO A 97 2.05 4.91 -5.06
CA PRO A 97 0.64 4.62 -5.21
C PRO A 97 0.02 5.52 -6.29
N PRO A 98 -0.97 5.05 -7.07
CA PRO A 98 -1.69 5.84 -8.06
C PRO A 98 -2.08 7.23 -7.55
N ALA A 99 -2.05 8.23 -8.44
CA ALA A 99 -2.64 9.52 -8.13
C ALA A 99 -4.16 9.37 -7.98
N ALA A 100 -4.77 10.22 -7.16
CA ALA A 100 -6.22 10.28 -7.07
C ALA A 100 -6.80 10.56 -8.47
N GLU A 101 -7.87 9.85 -8.84
CA GLU A 101 -8.60 10.19 -10.05
C GLU A 101 -9.18 11.59 -9.91
N ILE A 102 -8.81 12.49 -10.83
CA ILE A 102 -9.41 13.82 -10.92
C ILE A 102 -10.81 13.62 -11.46
N ARG A 103 -11.80 13.57 -10.57
CA ARG A 103 -13.21 13.67 -10.98
C ARG A 103 -13.47 15.11 -11.37
N ASP A 104 -13.68 15.31 -12.67
CA ASP A 104 -14.11 16.60 -13.19
C ASP A 104 -15.54 16.89 -12.71
N ILE A 105 -15.64 17.70 -11.64
CA ILE A 105 -16.93 18.11 -11.07
C ILE A 105 -17.66 19.13 -11.96
N SER A 106 -17.05 19.60 -13.05
CA SER A 106 -17.66 20.54 -14.00
C SER A 106 -18.76 19.89 -14.84
N MET A 107 -18.85 18.56 -14.84
CA MET A 107 -19.88 17.79 -15.57
C MET A 107 -21.13 17.48 -14.72
N LEU A 108 -21.23 18.02 -13.50
CA LEU A 108 -22.40 17.85 -12.62
C LEU A 108 -23.51 18.92 -12.83
N ASN A 109 -23.46 19.68 -13.93
CA ASN A 109 -24.47 20.69 -14.28
C ASN A 109 -25.25 20.31 -15.55
#